data_AF-R7SDT6-F1
#
_entry.id   AF-R7SDT6-F1
#
_cell.length_a   1.000
_cell.length_b   1.000
_cell.length_c   1.000
_cell.angle_alpha   90.00
_cell.angle_beta   90.00
_cell.angle_gamma   90.00
#
_symmetry.space_group_name_H-M   'P 1'
#
loop_
_entity.id
_entity.type
_entity.pdbx_description
1 polymer ?
#
loop_
_entity_poly.entity_id
_entity_poly.type
_entity_poly.pdbx_seq_one_letter_code
_entity_poly.pdbx_strand_id
1 'polypeptide(L)' 'LFPCAPSTPTLAVDLRVLRFVDMLALRTAPNVSAWSDTLEAYLLGMGYKFPMKDRLRRRFQRSYHWYRVLDRFSQEHL' A
#
# COMPACT_ATOMS: atom_id res chain seq x y z
N LEU A 1 11.12 -11.30 22.77
CA LEU A 1 10.51 -10.44 21.74
C LEU A 1 11.49 -9.33 21.41
N PHE A 2 11.81 -9.07 20.14
CA PHE A 2 12.61 -7.90 19.78
C PHE A 2 11.80 -6.63 20.08
N PRO A 3 12.36 -5.66 20.83
CA PRO A 3 11.64 -4.43 21.19
C PRO A 3 11.26 -3.56 19.98
N CYS A 4 11.84 -3.85 18.81
CA CYS A 4 11.59 -3.21 17.53
C CYS A 4 10.72 -4.03 16.56
N ALA A 5 10.25 -5.22 16.96
CA ALA A 5 9.31 -5.98 16.13
C ALA A 5 7.94 -5.30 16.14
N PRO A 6 7.30 -5.07 14.98
CA PRO A 6 5.98 -4.46 14.92
C PRO A 6 4.99 -5.29 15.74
N SER A 7 4.40 -4.67 16.76
CA SER A 7 3.49 -5.31 17.73
C SER A 7 2.13 -5.70 17.15
N THR A 8 1.84 -5.28 15.91
CA THR A 8 0.62 -5.62 15.20
C THR A 8 0.96 -6.06 13.77
N PRO A 9 0.18 -6.98 13.16
CA PRO A 9 0.39 -7.37 11.78
C PRO A 9 0.35 -6.14 10.89
N THR A 10 1.48 -5.87 10.25
CA THR A 10 1.64 -4.83 9.23
C THR A 10 1.13 -5.39 7.89
N LEU A 11 0.61 -4.53 7.03
CA LEU A 11 0.05 -4.93 5.74
C LEU A 11 1.18 -5.45 4.83
N ALA A 12 1.14 -6.73 4.46
CA ALA A 12 1.97 -7.28 3.40
C ALA A 12 1.31 -6.98 2.05
N VAL A 13 2.08 -6.44 1.11
CA VAL A 13 1.62 -6.12 -0.25
C VAL A 13 2.61 -6.73 -1.24
N ASP A 14 2.09 -7.43 -2.24
CA ASP A 14 2.90 -7.97 -3.33
C ASP A 14 3.50 -6.82 -4.18
N LEU A 15 4.77 -6.94 -4.59
CA LEU A 15 5.45 -5.97 -5.46
C LEU A 15 4.69 -5.74 -6.77
N ARG A 16 4.02 -6.76 -7.31
CA ARG A 16 3.21 -6.64 -8.54
C ARG A 16 2.03 -5.69 -8.34
N VAL A 17 1.41 -5.72 -7.16
CA VAL A 17 0.32 -4.81 -6.80
C VAL A 17 0.87 -3.39 -6.62
N LEU A 18 2.03 -3.24 -6.00
CA LEU A 18 2.68 -1.93 -5.86
C LEU A 18 3.02 -1.31 -7.22
N ARG A 19 3.56 -2.10 -8.15
CA ARG A 19 3.83 -1.66 -9.53
C ARG A 19 2.53 -1.33 -10.30
N PHE A 20 1.46 -2.10 -10.10
CA PHE A 20 0.16 -1.79 -10.67
C PHE A 20 -0.37 -0.44 -10.17
N VAL A 21 -0.29 -0.19 -8.86
CA VAL A 21 -0.72 1.08 -8.27
C VAL A 21 0.15 2.26 -8.73
N ASP A 22 1.45 2.04 -8.94
CA ASP A 22 2.34 3.06 -9.53
C ASP A 22 1.87 3.48 -10.94
N MET A 23 1.58 2.50 -11.81
CA MET A 23 1.02 2.75 -13.14
C MET A 23 -0.38 3.40 -13.09
N LEU A 24 -1.20 3.01 -12.11
CA LEU A 24 -2.53 3.58 -11.90
C LEU A 24 -2.43 5.03 -11.42
N ALA A 25 -1.48 5.34 -10.53
CA ALA A 25 -1.24 6.69 -10.01
C ALA A 25 -0.81 7.67 -11.12
N LEU A 26 -0.06 7.21 -12.13
CA LEU A 26 0.27 8.04 -13.30
C LEU A 26 -0.95 8.41 -14.16
N ARG A 27 -2.03 7.64 -14.08
CA ARG A 27 -3.25 7.80 -14.89
C ARG A 27 -4.44 8.34 -14.08
N THR A 28 -4.25 8.59 -12.79
CA THR A 28 -5.31 8.99 -11.87
C THR A 28 -4.91 10.31 -11.21
N ALA A 29 -5.88 11.20 -10.96
CA ALA A 29 -5.58 12.45 -10.27
C ALA A 29 -5.01 12.20 -8.85
N PRO A 30 -3.99 12.94 -8.41
CA PRO A 30 -3.21 12.66 -7.19
C PRO A 30 -4.00 12.80 -5.88
N ASN A 31 -5.20 13.39 -5.94
CA ASN A 31 -6.12 13.57 -4.82
C ASN A 31 -7.17 12.44 -4.72
N VAL A 32 -7.19 11.49 -5.65
CA VAL A 32 -8.21 10.45 -5.71
C VAL A 32 -7.78 9.25 -4.86
N SER A 33 -8.38 9.13 -3.67
CA SER A 33 -8.29 7.93 -2.83
C SER A 33 -9.13 6.76 -3.36
N ALA A 34 -9.81 6.93 -4.50
CA ALA A 34 -10.79 5.97 -5.00
C ALA A 34 -10.22 4.56 -5.18
N TRP A 35 -8.94 4.40 -5.55
CA TRP A 35 -8.33 3.07 -5.68
C TRP A 35 -8.19 2.36 -4.31
N SER A 36 -7.90 3.10 -3.24
CA SER A 36 -7.82 2.54 -1.89
C SER A 36 -9.20 2.26 -1.31
N ASP A 37 -10.18 3.11 -1.63
CA ASP A 37 -11.57 2.96 -1.20
C ASP A 37 -12.22 1.74 -1.90
N THR A 38 -11.95 1.55 -3.20
CA THR A 38 -12.42 0.36 -3.94
C THR A 38 -11.76 -0.91 -3.44
N LEU A 39 -10.46 -0.88 -3.11
CA LEU A 39 -9.77 -2.03 -2.53
C LEU A 39 -10.33 -2.37 -1.14
N GLU A 40 -10.58 -1.36 -0.29
CA GLU A 40 -11.20 -1.56 1.02
C GLU A 40 -12.59 -2.18 0.89
N ALA A 41 -13.41 -1.71 -0.05
CA ALA A 41 -14.73 -2.28 -0.34
C ALA A 41 -14.66 -3.71 -0.89
N TYR A 42 -13.68 -4.01 -1.77
CA TYR A 42 -13.49 -5.35 -2.32
C TYR A 42 -13.07 -6.35 -1.24
N LEU A 43 -12.11 -5.98 -0.39
CA LEU A 43 -11.67 -6.80 0.74
C LEU A 43 -12.80 -7.00 1.76
N LEU A 44 -13.63 -5.98 2.00
CA LEU A 44 -14.82 -6.08 2.84
C LEU A 44 -15.81 -7.12 2.28
N GLY A 45 -16.02 -7.14 0.96
CA GLY A 45 -16.85 -8.14 0.28
C GLY A 45 -16.34 -9.58 0.42
N MET A 46 -15.03 -9.77 0.60
CA MET A 46 -14.42 -11.07 0.91
C MET A 46 -14.42 -11.43 2.40
N GLY A 47 -15.00 -10.59 3.26
CA GLY A 47 -15.08 -10.80 4.71
C GLY A 47 -13.88 -10.28 5.50
N TYR A 48 -12.91 -9.62 4.86
CA TYR A 48 -11.81 -8.96 5.57
C TYR A 48 -12.30 -7.64 6.17
N LYS A 49 -12.43 -7.59 7.50
CA LYS A 49 -12.88 -6.40 8.22
C LYS A 49 -11.70 -5.53 8.62
N PHE A 50 -11.71 -4.28 8.18
CA PHE A 50 -10.80 -3.26 8.69
C PHE A 50 -11.50 -2.49 9.83
N PRO A 51 -11.05 -2.62 11.09
CA PRO A 51 -11.76 -2.04 12.24
C PRO A 51 -11.72 -0.51 12.28
N MET A 52 -10.99 0.14 11.37
CA MET A 52 -10.80 1.58 11.38
C MET A 52 -10.63 2.09 9.96
N LYS A 53 -11.47 3.05 9.57
CA LYS A 53 -11.41 3.74 8.28
C LYS A 53 -10.01 4.28 8.02
N ASP A 54 -9.56 4.22 6.77
CA ASP A 54 -8.26 4.71 6.30
C ASP A 54 -7.02 3.96 6.82
N ARG A 55 -7.14 2.86 7.58
CA ARG A 55 -5.95 2.07 7.97
C ARG A 55 -5.30 1.40 6.77
N LEU A 56 -6.10 0.87 5.84
CA LEU A 56 -5.60 0.23 4.64
C LEU A 56 -4.86 1.24 3.78
N ARG A 57 -5.48 2.39 3.48
CA ARG A 57 -4.86 3.50 2.73
C ARG A 57 -3.53 3.92 3.36
N ARG A 58 -3.49 4.22 4.66
CA ARG A 58 -2.27 4.66 5.36
C ARG A 58 -1.16 3.62 5.35
N ARG A 59 -1.50 2.35 5.61
CA ARG A 59 -0.52 1.26 5.62
C ARG A 59 0.02 1.00 4.21
N PHE A 60 -0.86 1.00 3.21
CA PHE A 60 -0.45 0.84 1.82
C PHE A 60 0.41 2.00 1.34
N GLN A 61 0.05 3.25 1.66
CA GLN A 61 0.85 4.43 1.31
C GLN A 61 2.27 4.35 1.86
N ARG A 62 2.45 3.79 3.07
CA ARG A 62 3.79 3.52 3.62
C ARG A 62 4.53 2.48 2.80
N SER A 63 3.92 1.34 2.48
CA SER A 63 4.55 0.31 1.65
C SER A 63 4.91 0.84 0.26
N TYR A 64 4.02 1.62 -0.35
CA TYR A 64 4.22 2.25 -1.65
C TYR A 64 5.34 3.30 -1.63
N HIS A 65 5.42 4.12 -0.58
CA HIS A 65 6.50 5.08 -0.42
C HIS A 65 7.87 4.38 -0.39
N TRP A 66 8.02 3.35 0.46
CA TRP A 66 9.28 2.61 0.56
C TRP A 66 9.61 1.83 -0.72
N TYR A 67 8.60 1.28 -1.41
CA TYR A 67 8.78 0.69 -2.73
C TYR A 67 9.38 1.68 -3.73
N ARG A 68 8.82 2.90 -3.84
CA ARG A 68 9.35 3.92 -4.76
C ARG A 68 10.76 4.38 -4.38
N VAL A 69 11.05 4.47 -3.08
CA VAL A 69 12.39 4.80 -2.59
C VAL A 69 13.39 3.73 -3.00
N LEU A 70 13.05 2.45 -2.77
CA LEU A 70 13.90 1.31 -3.14
C LEU A 70 14.07 1.18 -4.65
N ASP A 71 13.01 1.37 -5.42
CA ASP A 71 13.03 1.29 -6.88
C ASP A 71 13.94 2.37 -7.48
N ARG A 72 13.86 3.61 -6.97
CA ARG A 72 14.78 4.68 -7.35
C ARG A 72 16.23 4.34 -7.02
N PHE A 73 16.51 3.87 -5.81
CA PHE A 73 17.87 3.48 -5.44
C PHE A 73 18.39 2.31 -6.29
N SER A 74 17.52 1.37 -6.66
CA SER A 74 17.87 0.27 -7.55
C SER A 74 18.23 0.78 -8.96
N GLN A 75 17.55 1.81 -9.46
CA GLN A 75 17.84 2.42 -10.76
C GLN A 75 19.16 3.21 -10.75
N GLU A 76 19.54 3.80 -9.61
CA GLU A 76 20.79 4.58 -9.47
C GLU A 76 22.05 3.70 -9.38
N HIS A 77 21.92 2.44 -8.98
CA HIS A 77 23.03 1.49 -8.81
C HIS A 77 23.16 0.45 -9.94
N LEU A 78 22.31 0.55 -10.97
CA LEU A 78 22.35 -0.24 -12.21
C LEU A 78 22.84 0.63 -13.37
#